data_AF-A0A679JIZ3-F1
#
_entry.id   AF-A0A679JIZ3-F1
#
_cell.length_a   1.000
_cell.length_b   1.000
_cell.length_c   1.000
_cell.angle_alpha   90.00
_cell.angle_beta   90.00
_cell.angle_gamma   90.00
#
_symmetry.space_group_name_H-M   'P 1'
#
loop_
_entity.id
_entity.type
_entity.pdbx_description
1 polymer ?
#
loop_
_entity_poly.entity_id
_entity_poly.type
_entity_poly.pdbx_seq_one_letter_code
_entity_poly.pdbx_strand_id
1 'polypeptide(L)'
;MRRSTLATIFLSAIGSPAMAQTTKGAPPALIGHYGNSPAQCRSYNRKSDNVSEIRRETYTFCGGFGCEARIAKAEKTASGYRLHLRSNGNPDGWWSDFRTVGEGVLEERVQGGKKAETLVRCTTKDIIAGIGLEPNTEGAVTKARSAVFTAYYAEQVATLCPAVSLDSALAKRILATGADGLEAHMRKYGYQPITPGRTFREGVENDVHSEKVSATYAAKSDAEALPNFCDEAMKALGEGGRVVPGLLIDPRKKA
;
A
#
# COMPACT_ATOMS: atom_id res chain seq x y z
N MET A 1 -69.88 45.39 13.96
CA MET A 1 -69.04 44.45 14.73
C MET A 1 -69.09 43.08 14.07
N ARG A 2 -68.11 42.72 13.24
CA ARG A 2 -67.97 41.39 12.63
C ARG A 2 -66.70 40.74 13.16
N ARG A 3 -66.84 39.60 13.84
CA ARG A 3 -65.76 38.75 14.33
C ARG A 3 -65.25 37.89 13.16
N SER A 4 -63.96 37.92 12.89
CA SER A 4 -63.28 36.97 12.00
C SER A 4 -62.43 36.03 12.84
N THR A 5 -62.77 34.75 12.77
CA THR A 5 -62.08 33.64 13.43
C THR A 5 -60.94 33.15 12.53
N LEU A 6 -59.70 33.28 13.00
CA LEU A 6 -58.51 32.70 12.35
C LEU A 6 -58.33 31.26 12.84
N ALA A 7 -58.41 30.30 11.94
CA ALA A 7 -58.13 28.89 12.20
C ALA A 7 -56.64 28.62 11.93
N THR A 8 -55.89 28.29 12.98
CA THR A 8 -54.49 27.87 12.90
C THR A 8 -54.43 26.38 12.59
N ILE A 9 -53.99 26.01 11.40
CA ILE A 9 -53.71 24.62 11.03
C ILE A 9 -52.27 24.30 11.42
N PHE A 10 -52.10 23.49 12.46
CA PHE A 10 -50.83 22.85 12.80
C PHE A 10 -50.60 21.67 11.85
N LEU A 11 -49.66 21.81 10.90
CA LEU A 11 -49.13 20.68 10.13
C LEU A 11 -48.06 19.97 10.95
N SER A 12 -48.43 18.86 11.58
CA SER A 12 -47.49 17.94 12.23
C SER A 12 -46.74 17.13 11.15
N ALA A 13 -45.54 17.57 10.79
CA ALA A 13 -44.64 16.80 9.94
C ALA A 13 -44.08 15.60 10.74
N ILE A 14 -44.71 14.44 10.61
CA ILE A 14 -44.17 13.17 11.11
C ILE A 14 -43.06 12.77 10.15
N GLY A 15 -41.82 13.21 10.43
CA GLY A 15 -40.64 12.69 9.76
C GLY A 15 -40.47 11.22 10.10
N SER A 16 -40.77 10.32 9.16
CA SER A 16 -40.42 8.91 9.31
C SER A 16 -38.89 8.81 9.51
N PRO A 17 -38.41 8.02 10.50
CA PRO A 17 -36.98 7.79 10.61
C PRO A 17 -36.53 7.11 9.33
N ALA A 18 -35.57 7.73 8.62
CA ALA A 18 -34.95 7.14 7.45
C ALA A 18 -34.42 5.76 7.85
N MET A 19 -35.07 4.70 7.36
CA MET A 19 -34.66 3.33 7.65
C MET A 19 -33.22 3.13 7.16
N ALA A 20 -32.32 2.79 8.08
CA ALA A 20 -30.96 2.43 7.74
C ALA A 20 -31.01 1.23 6.77
N GLN A 21 -30.60 1.46 5.52
CA GLN A 21 -30.52 0.40 4.52
C GLN A 21 -29.36 -0.53 4.87
N THR A 22 -29.69 -1.73 5.33
CA THR A 22 -28.72 -2.81 5.54
C THR A 22 -28.49 -3.56 4.24
N THR A 23 -27.23 -3.69 3.84
CA THR A 23 -26.84 -4.41 2.63
C THR A 23 -25.81 -5.50 2.96
N LYS A 24 -25.80 -6.58 2.18
CA LYS A 24 -24.78 -7.63 2.30
C LYS A 24 -23.49 -7.18 1.63
N GLY A 25 -22.37 -7.25 2.37
CA GLY A 25 -21.06 -6.86 1.87
C GLY A 25 -20.79 -5.35 1.92
N ALA A 26 -19.63 -4.93 1.41
CA ALA A 26 -19.24 -3.54 1.34
C ALA A 26 -20.06 -2.76 0.29
N PRO A 27 -20.44 -1.51 0.59
CA PRO A 27 -21.00 -0.59 -0.39
C PRO A 27 -19.92 -0.19 -1.42
N PRO A 28 -20.30 0.06 -2.70
CA PRO A 28 -19.33 0.42 -3.75
C PRO A 28 -18.44 1.62 -3.42
N ALA A 29 -18.96 2.58 -2.64
CA ALA A 29 -18.22 3.76 -2.22
C ALA A 29 -16.98 3.45 -1.37
N LEU A 30 -16.95 2.31 -0.67
CA LEU A 30 -15.82 1.89 0.15
C LEU A 30 -14.86 0.95 -0.59
N ILE A 31 -15.25 0.33 -1.69
CA ILE A 31 -14.43 -0.71 -2.35
C ILE A 31 -13.13 -0.11 -2.88
N GLY A 32 -11.97 -0.63 -2.50
CA GLY A 32 -10.67 -0.16 -2.98
C GLY A 32 -9.52 -0.48 -2.03
N HIS A 33 -8.34 0.04 -2.37
CA HIS A 33 -7.12 -0.04 -1.55
C HIS A 33 -6.90 1.30 -0.83
N TYR A 34 -6.49 1.23 0.43
CA TYR A 34 -6.25 2.41 1.26
C TYR A 34 -4.99 2.25 2.09
N GLY A 35 -4.21 3.31 2.18
CA GLY A 35 -3.04 3.39 3.06
C GLY A 35 -3.19 4.56 4.03
N ASN A 36 -2.53 4.47 5.17
CA ASN A 36 -2.44 5.58 6.13
C ASN A 36 -1.23 6.50 5.87
N SER A 37 -0.42 6.18 4.87
CA SER A 37 0.74 6.97 4.44
C SER A 37 1.01 6.81 2.93
N PRO A 38 1.68 7.79 2.30
CA PRO A 38 2.12 7.64 0.92
C PRO A 38 3.03 6.42 0.69
N ALA A 39 3.84 6.05 1.68
CA ALA A 39 4.74 4.89 1.58
C ALA A 39 3.96 3.58 1.43
N GLN A 40 2.88 3.39 2.19
CA GLN A 40 2.00 2.22 2.06
C GLN A 40 1.30 2.17 0.70
N CYS A 41 0.84 3.32 0.19
CA CYS A 41 0.21 3.36 -1.12
C CYS A 41 1.18 3.13 -2.28
N ARG A 42 2.50 3.27 -2.12
CA ARG A 42 3.45 3.03 -3.22
C ARG A 42 3.56 1.56 -3.66
N SER A 43 3.12 0.62 -2.83
CA SER A 43 3.28 -0.82 -3.05
C SER A 43 1.98 -1.60 -2.94
N TYR A 44 0.81 -0.93 -2.96
CA TYR A 44 -0.48 -1.58 -2.70
C TYR A 44 -0.80 -2.71 -3.68
N ASN A 45 -0.31 -2.64 -4.92
CA ASN A 45 -0.47 -3.67 -5.95
C ASN A 45 0.45 -4.88 -5.73
N ARG A 46 1.51 -4.72 -4.94
CA ARG A 46 2.57 -5.72 -4.71
C ARG A 46 2.29 -6.59 -3.48
N LYS A 47 1.03 -6.68 -3.02
CA LYS A 47 0.63 -7.44 -1.82
C LYS A 47 1.52 -7.16 -0.59
N SER A 48 1.99 -5.93 -0.42
CA SER A 48 2.86 -5.58 0.71
C SER A 48 2.07 -5.45 2.01
N ASP A 49 2.76 -5.61 3.13
CA ASP A 49 2.23 -5.38 4.46
C ASP A 49 1.62 -3.97 4.61
N ASN A 50 0.50 -3.91 5.34
CA ASN A 50 -0.15 -2.69 5.85
C ASN A 50 -0.88 -1.81 4.83
N VAL A 51 -1.53 -2.40 3.83
CA VAL A 51 -2.59 -1.72 3.07
C VAL A 51 -3.93 -2.32 3.44
N SER A 52 -4.92 -1.47 3.68
CA SER A 52 -6.30 -1.90 3.85
C SER A 52 -6.96 -2.11 2.50
N GLU A 53 -7.49 -3.30 2.24
CA GLU A 53 -8.26 -3.61 1.04
C GLU A 53 -9.71 -3.89 1.41
N ILE A 54 -10.63 -3.11 0.86
CA ILE A 54 -12.06 -3.33 1.00
C ILE A 54 -12.57 -3.89 -0.33
N ARG A 55 -12.98 -5.16 -0.34
CA ARG A 55 -13.73 -5.76 -1.45
C ARG A 55 -15.20 -5.89 -1.07
N ARG A 56 -16.02 -6.38 -2.00
CA ARG A 56 -17.44 -6.59 -1.74
C ARG A 56 -17.70 -7.49 -0.53
N GLU A 57 -16.92 -8.55 -0.34
CA GLU A 57 -17.17 -9.53 0.74
C GLU A 57 -16.06 -9.63 1.76
N THR A 58 -14.90 -9.00 1.50
CA THR A 58 -13.70 -9.17 2.30
C THR A 58 -13.10 -7.82 2.66
N TYR A 59 -12.52 -7.75 3.85
CA TYR A 59 -11.79 -6.62 4.38
C TYR A 59 -10.43 -7.12 4.85
N THR A 60 -9.37 -6.65 4.23
CA THR A 60 -8.00 -6.96 4.62
C THR A 60 -7.41 -5.74 5.30
N PHE A 61 -6.73 -5.92 6.42
CA PHE A 61 -6.16 -4.83 7.24
C PHE A 61 -4.64 -4.98 7.47
N CYS A 62 -4.01 -6.05 6.98
CA CYS A 62 -2.56 -6.23 6.88
C CYS A 62 -2.19 -7.29 5.82
N GLY A 63 -0.89 -7.44 5.49
CA GLY A 63 -0.41 -8.29 4.39
C GLY A 63 -0.22 -9.79 4.73
N GLY A 64 -0.53 -10.21 5.95
CA GLY A 64 -0.28 -11.57 6.45
C GLY A 64 -1.49 -12.51 6.46
N PHE A 65 -1.22 -13.80 6.70
CA PHE A 65 -2.28 -14.78 6.97
C PHE A 65 -3.03 -14.42 8.25
N GLY A 66 -4.37 -14.44 8.21
CA GLY A 66 -5.22 -14.04 9.35
C GLY A 66 -5.52 -12.54 9.43
N CYS A 67 -4.99 -11.73 8.51
CA CYS A 67 -5.27 -10.29 8.38
C CYS A 67 -6.53 -9.97 7.55
N GLU A 68 -7.45 -10.93 7.43
CA GLU A 68 -8.65 -10.82 6.61
C GLU A 68 -9.91 -11.05 7.46
N ALA A 69 -10.92 -10.25 7.18
CA ALA A 69 -12.26 -10.37 7.72
C ALA A 69 -13.29 -10.45 6.59
N ARG A 70 -14.32 -11.26 6.78
CA ARG A 70 -15.53 -11.24 5.96
C ARG A 70 -16.40 -10.05 6.36
N ILE A 71 -16.91 -9.34 5.37
CA ILE A 71 -17.91 -8.29 5.54
C ILE A 71 -19.29 -8.92 5.57
N ALA A 72 -19.82 -9.13 6.77
CA ALA A 72 -21.11 -9.80 6.97
C ALA A 72 -22.28 -8.91 6.53
N LYS A 73 -22.23 -7.62 6.90
CA LYS A 73 -23.22 -6.61 6.52
C LYS A 73 -22.66 -5.20 6.59
N ALA A 74 -23.29 -4.29 5.85
CA ALA A 74 -23.03 -2.86 5.89
C ALA A 74 -24.33 -2.08 6.16
N GLU A 75 -24.23 -1.07 7.00
CA GLU A 75 -25.33 -0.16 7.35
C GLU A 75 -24.94 1.26 6.91
N LYS A 76 -25.82 1.91 6.15
CA LYS A 76 -25.64 3.33 5.83
C LYS A 76 -25.93 4.17 7.08
N THR A 77 -25.02 5.07 7.44
CA THR A 77 -25.21 6.02 8.54
C THR A 77 -25.28 7.45 8.00
N ALA A 78 -25.70 8.40 8.83
CA ALA A 78 -25.73 9.82 8.46
C ALA A 78 -24.34 10.36 8.07
N SER A 79 -23.28 9.83 8.68
CA SER A 79 -21.89 10.27 8.47
C SER A 79 -21.07 9.35 7.55
N GLY A 80 -21.63 8.24 7.05
CA GLY A 80 -20.87 7.30 6.24
C GLY A 80 -21.49 5.92 6.21
N TYR A 81 -20.71 4.92 6.63
CA TYR A 81 -21.10 3.51 6.64
C TYR A 81 -20.56 2.82 7.89
N ARG A 82 -21.24 1.77 8.32
CA ARG A 82 -20.82 0.91 9.41
C ARG A 82 -20.76 -0.53 8.89
N LEU A 83 -19.59 -1.17 8.99
CA LEU A 83 -19.37 -2.54 8.51
C LEU A 83 -19.29 -3.52 9.68
N HIS A 84 -20.01 -4.64 9.59
CA HIS A 84 -19.85 -5.77 10.51
C HIS A 84 -18.84 -6.74 9.91
N LEU A 85 -17.69 -6.85 10.56
CA LEU A 85 -16.55 -7.64 10.13
C LEU A 85 -16.46 -8.90 10.98
N ARG A 86 -16.19 -10.05 10.36
CA ARG A 86 -16.03 -11.35 11.04
C ARG A 86 -14.76 -12.03 10.56
N SER A 87 -14.00 -12.64 11.46
CA SER A 87 -12.84 -13.45 11.11
C SER A 87 -12.91 -14.80 11.81
N ASN A 88 -12.07 -15.75 11.40
CA ASN A 88 -12.03 -17.07 12.05
C ASN A 88 -11.68 -16.96 13.55
N GLY A 89 -10.86 -15.96 13.92
CA GLY A 89 -10.50 -15.69 15.32
C GLY A 89 -11.54 -14.89 16.11
N ASN A 90 -12.52 -14.28 15.44
CA ASN A 90 -13.63 -13.56 16.07
C ASN A 90 -14.93 -13.80 15.28
N PRO A 91 -15.63 -14.92 15.54
CA PRO A 91 -16.80 -15.33 14.77
C PRO A 91 -18.02 -14.41 14.99
N ASP A 92 -18.14 -13.83 16.20
CA ASP A 92 -19.17 -12.83 16.51
C ASP A 92 -18.90 -11.51 15.80
N GLY A 93 -17.63 -11.25 15.50
CA GLY A 93 -17.16 -10.13 14.73
C GLY A 93 -17.05 -8.83 15.52
N TRP A 94 -16.86 -7.74 14.81
CA TRP A 94 -16.80 -6.39 15.36
C TRP A 94 -17.35 -5.39 14.35
N TRP A 95 -17.73 -4.22 14.84
CA TRP A 95 -18.15 -3.12 13.97
C TRP A 95 -16.97 -2.19 13.67
N SER A 96 -16.92 -1.69 12.44
CA SER A 96 -16.02 -0.59 12.07
C SER A 96 -16.82 0.50 11.35
N ASP A 97 -16.66 1.73 11.82
CA ASP A 97 -17.32 2.92 11.28
C ASP A 97 -16.40 3.59 10.26
N PHE A 98 -16.89 3.81 9.04
CA PHE A 98 -16.18 4.48 7.96
C PHE A 98 -16.88 5.78 7.61
N ARG A 99 -16.19 6.90 7.82
CA ARG A 99 -16.64 8.24 7.45
C ARG A 99 -15.85 8.76 6.27
N THR A 100 -16.53 9.24 5.23
CA THR A 100 -15.87 9.97 4.15
C THR A 100 -15.60 11.40 4.61
N VAL A 101 -14.34 11.82 4.65
CA VAL A 101 -13.93 13.17 5.06
C VAL A 101 -13.38 14.01 3.90
N GLY A 102 -13.12 13.38 2.76
CA GLY A 102 -12.70 14.02 1.52
C GLY A 102 -12.78 13.05 0.35
N GLU A 103 -12.53 13.54 -0.86
CA GLU A 103 -12.46 12.67 -2.05
C GLU A 103 -11.35 11.63 -1.85
N GLY A 104 -11.72 10.34 -1.85
CA GLY A 104 -10.78 9.25 -1.62
C GLY A 104 -10.19 9.21 -0.19
N VAL A 105 -10.70 9.98 0.77
CA VAL A 105 -10.21 9.95 2.16
C VAL A 105 -11.31 9.47 3.10
N LEU A 106 -10.99 8.40 3.82
CA LEU A 106 -11.84 7.79 4.83
C LEU A 106 -11.23 8.00 6.22
N GLU A 107 -12.09 8.10 7.23
CA GLU A 107 -11.72 7.83 8.60
C GLU A 107 -12.36 6.51 9.02
N GLU A 108 -11.54 5.57 9.46
CA GLU A 108 -11.98 4.33 10.08
C GLU A 108 -11.97 4.46 11.60
N ARG A 109 -13.04 4.03 12.26
CA ARG A 109 -13.06 3.80 13.71
C ARG A 109 -13.55 2.39 14.00
N VAL A 110 -12.61 1.54 14.38
CA VAL A 110 -12.90 0.20 14.89
C VAL A 110 -13.61 0.30 16.25
N GLN A 111 -14.65 -0.51 16.46
CA GLN A 111 -15.36 -0.59 17.73
C GLN A 111 -14.39 -0.94 18.88
N GLY A 112 -14.40 -0.13 19.94
CA GLY A 112 -13.45 -0.27 21.05
C GLY A 112 -12.06 0.32 20.79
N GLY A 113 -11.79 0.79 19.56
CA GLY A 113 -10.58 1.53 19.20
C GLY A 113 -10.53 2.91 19.86
N LYS A 114 -9.32 3.33 20.28
CA LYS A 114 -9.12 4.61 20.99
C LYS A 114 -9.09 5.82 20.06
N LYS A 115 -8.72 5.65 18.79
CA LYS A 115 -8.58 6.72 17.81
C LYS A 115 -9.12 6.26 16.45
N ALA A 116 -9.58 7.23 15.67
CA ALA A 116 -9.89 6.99 14.26
C ALA A 116 -8.58 7.02 13.46
N GLU A 117 -8.49 6.20 12.42
CA GLU A 117 -7.39 6.17 11.48
C GLU A 117 -7.80 6.84 10.17
N THR A 118 -6.96 7.71 9.64
CA THR A 118 -7.19 8.31 8.32
C THR A 118 -6.59 7.41 7.25
N LEU A 119 -7.44 6.99 6.32
CA LEU A 119 -7.13 6.10 5.22
C LEU A 119 -7.31 6.86 3.90
N VAL A 120 -6.24 6.97 3.13
CA VAL A 120 -6.25 7.60 1.80
C VAL A 120 -6.28 6.51 0.75
N ARG A 121 -7.17 6.66 -0.23
CA ARG A 121 -7.33 5.72 -1.33
C ARG A 121 -6.09 5.73 -2.20
N CYS A 122 -5.47 4.56 -2.34
CA CYS A 122 -4.33 4.38 -3.21
C CYS A 122 -4.79 4.34 -4.68
N THR A 123 -3.95 4.87 -5.56
CA THR A 123 -4.24 5.06 -6.98
C THR A 123 -3.05 4.63 -7.83
N THR A 124 -3.26 4.56 -9.15
CA THR A 124 -2.18 4.29 -10.11
C THR A 124 -1.02 5.28 -9.99
N LYS A 125 -1.26 6.53 -9.58
CA LYS A 125 -0.19 7.51 -9.34
C LYS A 125 0.76 7.06 -8.23
N ASP A 126 0.25 6.35 -7.23
CA ASP A 126 1.04 5.85 -6.12
C ASP A 126 1.92 4.67 -6.56
N ILE A 127 1.42 3.77 -7.42
CA ILE A 127 2.24 2.72 -8.06
C ILE A 127 3.41 3.36 -8.82
N ILE A 128 3.12 4.38 -9.65
CA ILE A 128 4.13 5.11 -10.42
C ILE A 128 5.17 5.75 -9.49
N ALA A 129 4.73 6.36 -8.38
CA ALA A 129 5.63 6.93 -7.37
C ALA A 129 6.46 5.86 -6.64
N GLY A 130 5.98 4.62 -6.60
CA GLY A 130 6.65 3.47 -5.99
C GLY A 130 7.65 2.74 -6.87
N ILE A 131 7.68 3.00 -8.19
CA ILE A 131 8.63 2.35 -9.12
C ILE A 131 10.06 2.49 -8.60
N GLY A 132 10.79 1.37 -8.53
CA GLY A 132 12.16 1.30 -8.06
C GLY A 132 12.35 1.49 -6.56
N LEU A 133 11.29 1.59 -5.76
CA LEU A 133 11.36 1.79 -4.31
C LEU A 133 10.79 0.59 -3.56
N GLU A 134 11.50 0.19 -2.52
CA GLU A 134 11.00 -0.73 -1.49
C GLU A 134 9.98 0.02 -0.60
N PRO A 135 8.92 -0.64 -0.10
CA PRO A 135 8.04 -0.03 0.89
C PRO A 135 8.69 0.09 2.27
N ASN A 136 8.23 1.04 3.08
CA ASN A 136 8.55 1.18 4.52
C ASN A 136 10.04 1.39 4.87
N THR A 137 10.72 2.29 4.15
CA THR A 137 12.18 2.46 4.21
C THR A 137 12.67 3.50 5.25
N GLU A 138 12.22 3.41 6.50
CA GLU A 138 12.71 4.30 7.55
C GLU A 138 13.90 3.68 8.31
N GLY A 139 15.05 4.37 8.39
CA GLY A 139 16.27 3.90 9.07
C GLY A 139 17.51 3.65 8.18
N ALA A 140 18.61 3.18 8.78
CA ALA A 140 19.88 2.95 8.07
C ALA A 140 19.94 1.57 7.37
N VAL A 141 19.39 0.52 7.99
CA VAL A 141 19.24 -0.82 7.37
C VAL A 141 18.41 -0.75 6.12
N THR A 142 17.28 -0.04 6.24
CA THR A 142 16.32 0.14 5.18
C THR A 142 16.94 0.86 3.99
N LYS A 143 17.84 1.84 4.18
CA LYS A 143 18.60 2.44 3.06
C LYS A 143 19.48 1.42 2.32
N ALA A 144 20.20 0.57 3.06
CA ALA A 144 21.07 -0.45 2.46
C ALA A 144 20.25 -1.51 1.70
N ARG A 145 19.16 -2.01 2.31
CA ARG A 145 18.20 -2.92 1.66
C ARG A 145 17.58 -2.30 0.41
N SER A 146 17.13 -1.04 0.51
CA SER A 146 16.52 -0.33 -0.61
C SER A 146 17.48 -0.13 -1.78
N ALA A 147 18.78 0.07 -1.53
CA ALA A 147 19.77 0.13 -2.60
C ALA A 147 19.86 -1.20 -3.35
N VAL A 148 19.92 -2.32 -2.61
CA VAL A 148 19.93 -3.67 -3.18
C VAL A 148 18.64 -3.95 -3.96
N PHE A 149 17.49 -3.65 -3.36
CA PHE A 149 16.17 -3.76 -3.99
C PHE A 149 16.12 -2.97 -5.29
N THR A 150 16.53 -1.69 -5.28
CA THR A 150 16.47 -0.81 -6.45
C THR A 150 17.30 -1.35 -7.62
N ALA A 151 18.51 -1.85 -7.33
CA ALA A 151 19.38 -2.43 -8.35
C ALA A 151 18.77 -3.69 -8.99
N TYR A 152 18.26 -4.62 -8.17
CA TYR A 152 17.59 -5.81 -8.71
C TYR A 152 16.26 -5.51 -9.39
N TYR A 153 15.55 -4.47 -8.96
CA TYR A 153 14.34 -3.98 -9.62
C TYR A 153 14.69 -3.50 -11.03
N ALA A 154 15.74 -2.70 -11.17
CA ALA A 154 16.21 -2.22 -12.48
C ALA A 154 16.68 -3.38 -13.39
N GLU A 155 17.36 -4.39 -12.84
CA GLU A 155 17.72 -5.61 -13.57
C GLU A 155 16.48 -6.32 -14.13
N GLN A 156 15.43 -6.44 -13.32
CA GLN A 156 14.17 -7.03 -13.76
C GLN A 156 13.44 -6.14 -14.78
N VAL A 157 13.49 -4.81 -14.67
CA VAL A 157 12.94 -3.90 -15.68
C VAL A 157 13.61 -4.12 -17.03
N ALA A 158 14.94 -4.23 -17.08
CA ALA A 158 15.67 -4.49 -18.33
C ALA A 158 15.27 -5.82 -18.99
N THR A 159 14.80 -6.79 -18.20
CA THR A 159 14.24 -8.05 -18.73
C THR A 159 12.82 -7.89 -19.27
N LEU A 160 12.00 -7.04 -18.63
CA LEU A 160 10.60 -6.81 -19.01
C LEU A 160 10.42 -5.79 -20.15
N CYS A 161 11.39 -4.91 -20.34
CA CYS A 161 11.33 -3.78 -21.27
C CYS A 161 12.41 -3.91 -22.35
N PRO A 162 12.11 -4.47 -23.55
CA PRO A 162 13.11 -4.80 -24.56
C PRO A 162 13.94 -3.63 -25.09
N ALA A 163 13.41 -2.40 -24.99
CA ALA A 163 14.07 -1.19 -25.45
C ALA A 163 14.93 -0.51 -24.37
N VAL A 164 15.09 -1.14 -23.20
CA VAL A 164 15.81 -0.59 -22.05
C VAL A 164 16.98 -1.49 -21.72
N SER A 165 18.13 -0.91 -21.39
CA SER A 165 19.32 -1.61 -20.92
C SER A 165 19.67 -1.20 -19.50
N LEU A 166 20.24 -2.12 -18.73
CA LEU A 166 20.77 -1.83 -17.40
C LEU A 166 22.21 -1.28 -17.51
N ASP A 167 22.52 -0.19 -16.83
CA ASP A 167 23.92 0.14 -16.53
C ASP A 167 24.47 -0.89 -15.54
N SER A 168 25.10 -1.93 -16.10
CA SER A 168 25.60 -3.06 -15.33
C SER A 168 26.73 -2.68 -14.37
N ALA A 169 27.51 -1.65 -14.69
CA ALA A 169 28.59 -1.18 -13.83
C ALA A 169 28.03 -0.41 -12.63
N LEU A 170 27.07 0.49 -12.87
CA LEU A 170 26.38 1.21 -11.80
C LEU A 170 25.59 0.25 -10.90
N ALA A 171 24.83 -0.69 -11.47
CA ALA A 171 24.09 -1.70 -10.72
C ALA A 171 25.00 -2.51 -9.78
N LYS A 172 26.15 -3.00 -10.29
CA LYS A 172 27.14 -3.73 -9.47
C LYS A 172 27.68 -2.89 -8.31
N ARG A 173 27.96 -1.61 -8.53
CA ARG A 173 28.42 -0.70 -7.46
C ARG A 173 27.36 -0.49 -6.39
N ILE A 174 26.10 -0.31 -6.79
CA ILE A 174 24.97 -0.13 -5.86
C ILE A 174 24.78 -1.39 -5.02
N LEU A 175 24.78 -2.57 -5.66
CA LEU A 175 24.67 -3.86 -4.97
C LEU A 175 25.79 -4.06 -3.94
N ALA A 176 27.04 -3.79 -4.32
CA ALA A 176 28.18 -3.90 -3.41
C ALA A 176 28.04 -2.93 -2.22
N THR A 177 27.71 -1.66 -2.48
CA THR A 177 27.52 -0.64 -1.44
C THR A 177 26.37 -1.01 -0.49
N GLY A 178 25.28 -1.57 -1.03
CA GLY A 178 24.16 -2.07 -0.24
C GLY A 178 24.55 -3.23 0.66
N ALA A 179 25.23 -4.24 0.12
CA ALA A 179 25.72 -5.39 0.89
C ALA A 179 26.70 -4.98 2.01
N ASP A 180 27.65 -4.09 1.71
CA ASP A 180 28.59 -3.55 2.70
C ASP A 180 27.87 -2.78 3.82
N GLY A 181 26.83 -2.01 3.46
CA GLY A 181 25.99 -1.29 4.40
C GLY A 181 25.20 -2.21 5.34
N LEU A 182 24.69 -3.33 4.81
CA LEU A 182 24.03 -4.37 5.61
C LEU A 182 25.01 -5.02 6.57
N GLU A 183 26.20 -5.40 6.10
CA GLU A 183 27.23 -6.01 6.93
C GLU A 183 27.64 -5.08 8.08
N ALA A 184 27.91 -3.81 7.78
CA ALA A 184 28.27 -2.80 8.76
C ALA A 184 27.17 -2.63 9.83
N HIS A 185 25.91 -2.65 9.41
CA HIS A 185 24.79 -2.60 10.35
C HIS A 185 24.73 -3.83 11.25
N MET A 186 24.79 -5.04 10.68
CA MET A 186 24.73 -6.29 11.45
C MET A 186 25.84 -6.36 12.49
N ARG A 187 27.06 -5.94 12.12
CA ARG A 187 28.20 -5.86 13.03
C ARG A 187 27.98 -4.86 14.16
N LYS A 188 27.48 -3.66 13.84
CA LYS A 188 27.24 -2.60 14.84
C LYS A 188 26.24 -3.00 15.92
N TYR A 189 25.17 -3.71 15.55
CA TYR A 189 24.09 -4.07 16.47
C TYR A 189 24.18 -5.50 17.00
N GLY A 190 25.27 -6.21 16.69
CA GLY A 190 25.52 -7.54 17.23
C GLY A 190 24.46 -8.57 16.83
N TYR A 191 23.89 -8.47 15.63
CA TYR A 191 23.00 -9.49 15.08
C TYR A 191 23.77 -10.80 14.94
N GLN A 192 23.71 -11.63 15.97
CA GLN A 192 24.15 -13.01 15.90
C GLN A 192 23.22 -13.73 14.92
N PRO A 193 23.73 -14.46 13.91
CA PRO A 193 22.87 -15.24 13.06
C PRO A 193 21.98 -16.16 13.92
N ILE A 194 20.68 -16.15 13.62
CA ILE A 194 19.65 -16.90 14.37
C ILE A 194 19.97 -18.41 14.40
N THR A 195 20.75 -18.88 13.42
CA THR A 195 21.23 -20.26 13.32
C THR A 195 22.66 -20.38 13.83
N PRO A 196 22.94 -21.24 14.83
CA PRO A 196 24.29 -21.55 15.26
C PRO A 196 25.18 -21.98 14.08
N GLY A 197 26.38 -21.39 13.97
CA GLY A 197 27.37 -21.75 12.94
C GLY A 197 27.29 -20.94 11.64
N ARG A 198 26.31 -20.06 11.46
CA ARG A 198 26.32 -19.12 10.33
C ARG A 198 27.28 -17.95 10.57
N THR A 199 27.82 -17.41 9.49
CA THR A 199 28.66 -16.21 9.48
C THR A 199 27.82 -14.96 9.22
N PHE A 200 28.34 -13.77 9.57
CA PHE A 200 27.73 -12.49 9.20
C PHE A 200 27.51 -12.37 7.68
N ARG A 201 28.47 -12.86 6.90
CA ARG A 201 28.42 -12.84 5.43
C ARG A 201 27.25 -13.65 4.88
N GLU A 202 27.02 -14.86 5.40
CA GLU A 202 25.85 -15.66 5.01
C GLU A 202 24.54 -14.97 5.40
N GLY A 203 24.51 -14.21 6.50
CA GLY A 203 23.38 -13.36 6.87
C GLY A 203 23.09 -12.29 5.81
N VAL A 204 24.12 -11.53 5.42
CA VAL A 204 24.04 -10.50 4.38
C VAL A 204 23.61 -11.10 3.04
N GLU A 205 24.19 -12.24 2.63
CA GLU A 205 23.83 -12.91 1.37
C GLU A 205 22.36 -13.34 1.35
N ASN A 206 21.81 -13.79 2.50
CA ASN A 206 20.38 -14.10 2.62
C ASN A 206 19.51 -12.85 2.50
N ASP A 207 19.87 -11.75 3.15
CA ASP A 207 19.13 -10.48 3.07
C ASP A 207 19.15 -9.95 1.62
N VAL A 208 20.32 -9.96 0.97
CA VAL A 208 20.49 -9.59 -0.44
C VAL A 208 19.64 -10.48 -1.36
N HIS A 209 19.61 -11.79 -1.11
CA HIS A 209 18.76 -12.70 -1.86
C HIS A 209 17.27 -12.41 -1.66
N SER A 210 16.84 -12.14 -0.42
CA SER A 210 15.47 -11.74 -0.12
C SER A 210 15.09 -10.47 -0.89
N GLU A 211 15.96 -9.46 -0.92
CA GLU A 211 15.72 -8.24 -1.69
C GLU A 211 15.63 -8.51 -3.19
N LYS A 212 16.44 -9.41 -3.73
CA LYS A 212 16.35 -9.82 -5.14
C LYS A 212 14.96 -10.41 -5.46
N VAL A 213 14.49 -11.32 -4.61
CA VAL A 213 13.18 -11.98 -4.79
C VAL A 213 12.06 -10.93 -4.72
N SER A 214 12.08 -10.06 -3.71
CA SER A 214 11.12 -8.98 -3.54
C SER A 214 11.10 -8.01 -4.73
N ALA A 215 12.28 -7.56 -5.19
CA ALA A 215 12.41 -6.65 -6.31
C ALA A 215 11.92 -7.25 -7.63
N THR A 216 12.23 -8.54 -7.85
CA THR A 216 11.75 -9.30 -9.01
C THR A 216 10.23 -9.36 -9.04
N TYR A 217 9.62 -9.69 -7.90
CA TYR A 217 8.16 -9.73 -7.78
C TYR A 217 7.54 -8.34 -7.97
N ALA A 218 8.13 -7.32 -7.35
CA ALA A 218 7.65 -5.93 -7.44
C ALA A 218 7.63 -5.42 -8.88
N ALA A 219 8.72 -5.58 -9.64
CA ALA A 219 8.80 -5.12 -11.01
C ALA A 219 7.76 -5.82 -11.92
N LYS A 220 7.52 -7.13 -11.71
CA LYS A 220 6.48 -7.87 -12.46
C LYS A 220 5.08 -7.36 -12.10
N SER A 221 4.79 -7.20 -10.81
CA SER A 221 3.50 -6.72 -10.33
C SER A 221 3.20 -5.29 -10.80
N ASP A 222 4.21 -4.42 -10.87
CA ASP A 222 4.05 -3.07 -11.43
C ASP A 222 3.84 -3.09 -12.94
N ALA A 223 4.56 -3.96 -13.67
CA ALA A 223 4.40 -4.12 -15.12
C ALA A 223 3.00 -4.62 -15.49
N GLU A 224 2.42 -5.52 -14.69
CA GLU A 224 1.04 -5.98 -14.85
C GLU A 224 0.02 -4.88 -14.55
N ALA A 225 0.31 -4.02 -13.57
CA ALA A 225 -0.60 -2.96 -13.15
C ALA A 225 -0.54 -1.68 -14.00
N LEU A 226 0.57 -1.44 -14.72
CA LEU A 226 0.83 -0.21 -15.46
C LEU A 226 0.98 -0.47 -16.97
N PRO A 227 0.02 -0.02 -17.81
CA PRO A 227 0.13 -0.19 -19.26
C PRO A 227 1.36 0.48 -19.89
N ASN A 228 1.87 1.56 -19.28
CA ASN A 228 3.03 2.33 -19.71
C ASN A 228 4.26 2.11 -18.79
N PHE A 229 4.36 0.92 -18.18
CA PHE A 229 5.39 0.59 -17.19
C PHE A 229 6.81 0.97 -17.61
N CYS A 230 7.23 0.62 -18.82
CA CYS A 230 8.61 0.87 -19.27
C CYS A 230 8.96 2.36 -19.33
N ASP A 231 8.02 3.22 -19.74
CA ASP A 231 8.23 4.66 -19.78
C ASP A 231 8.32 5.25 -18.37
N GLU A 232 7.46 4.79 -17.45
CA GLU A 232 7.49 5.22 -16.06
C GLU A 232 8.75 4.71 -15.33
N ALA A 233 9.24 3.51 -15.67
CA ALA A 233 10.51 2.99 -15.19
C ALA A 233 11.69 3.83 -15.69
N MET A 234 11.68 4.28 -16.95
CA MET A 234 12.69 5.21 -17.45
C MET A 234 12.62 6.60 -16.79
N LYS A 235 11.43 7.10 -16.43
CA LYS A 235 11.31 8.33 -15.63
C LYS A 235 11.80 8.16 -14.19
N ALA A 236 11.77 6.94 -13.65
CA ALA A 236 12.24 6.65 -12.30
C ALA A 236 13.75 6.40 -12.22
N LEU A 237 14.30 5.65 -13.17
CA LEU A 237 15.64 5.08 -13.11
C LEU A 237 16.52 5.43 -14.32
N GLY A 238 15.98 6.14 -15.32
CA GLY A 238 16.73 6.63 -16.48
C GLY A 238 17.71 7.75 -16.14
N GLU A 239 18.36 8.34 -17.14
CA GLU A 239 19.39 9.38 -16.97
C GLU A 239 18.95 10.58 -16.08
N GLY A 240 17.71 11.05 -16.24
CA GLY A 240 17.10 12.08 -15.39
C GLY A 240 16.19 11.53 -14.29
N GLY A 241 16.37 10.25 -13.93
CA GLY A 241 15.46 9.49 -13.08
C GLY A 241 15.38 10.00 -11.65
N ARG A 242 14.17 10.00 -11.07
CA ARG A 242 13.94 10.49 -9.70
C ARG A 242 14.43 9.57 -8.57
N VAL A 243 14.81 8.31 -8.84
CA VAL A 243 15.20 7.32 -7.82
C VAL A 243 16.71 7.10 -7.84
N VAL A 244 17.23 6.53 -8.92
CA VAL A 244 18.67 6.39 -9.18
C VAL A 244 18.92 6.81 -10.63
N PRO A 245 19.38 8.05 -10.86
CA PRO A 245 19.68 8.53 -12.20
C PRO A 245 20.68 7.63 -12.93
N GLY A 246 20.40 7.34 -14.20
CA GLY A 246 21.28 6.61 -15.12
C GLY A 246 21.35 5.10 -14.91
N LEU A 247 20.57 4.53 -13.99
CA LEU A 247 20.58 3.08 -13.75
C LEU A 247 19.99 2.29 -14.93
N LEU A 248 19.00 2.86 -15.60
CA LEU A 248 18.46 2.39 -16.87
C LEU A 248 18.88 3.31 -18.01
N ILE A 249 19.18 2.71 -19.16
CA ILE A 249 19.66 3.38 -20.36
C ILE A 249 18.68 3.09 -21.50
N ASP A 250 18.28 4.11 -22.24
CA ASP A 250 17.63 3.94 -23.55
C ASP A 250 18.73 3.97 -24.63
N PRO A 251 19.18 2.82 -25.16
CA PRO A 251 20.27 2.76 -26.13
C PRO A 251 19.97 3.48 -27.45
N ARG A 252 18.71 3.87 -27.70
CA ARG A 252 18.30 4.60 -28.91
C ARG A 252 18.52 6.10 -28.77
N LYS A 253 18.52 6.61 -27.54
CA LYS A 253 18.86 8.02 -27.26
C LYS A 253 20.37 8.09 -27.12
N LYS A 254 21.07 8.28 -28.24
CA LYS A 254 22.48 8.66 -28.21
C LYS A 254 22.60 9.99 -27.45
N ALA A 255 23.57 10.05 -26.54
CA ALA A 255 23.99 11.27 -25.85
C ALA A 255 24.42 12.35 -26.83
#